data_AF-A0A6G3Z851-F1
#
_entry.id   AF-A0A6G3Z851-F1
#
_cell.length_a   1.000
_cell.length_b   1.000
_cell.length_c   1.000
_cell.angle_alpha   90.00
_cell.angle_beta   90.00
_cell.angle_gamma   90.00
#
_symmetry.space_group_name_H-M   'P 1'
#
loop_
_entity.id
_entity.type
_entity.pdbx_description
1 polymer ?
#
loop_
_entity_poly.entity_id
_entity_poly.type
_entity_poly.pdbx_seq_one_letter_code
_entity_poly.pdbx_strand_id
1 'polypeptide(L)'
;MRQPVNPATGKRHVRTYIIRRTFDELYRTTIQTWLGIFREEIFGPLKRSKPFVHEIRIGELEWEVVFLALDSEADREKLKSAEISNAWVNEFSEIERGVIDDLEPCIGRFPSKADGGCGRPFIIADTNPGEEAHWFSIMSEQTPVPETATTDQRRQWTKPDDWEIFIQPPGMFEQIDPANDDFTYSTNPKAENLRWLPEGYYENMAKGKSRNWVRRMCCNRPASNEAGDPVWPEFQEHVHVSKEPLQAIEGHPLLIGVDFGR
;
A
#
# COMPACT_ATOMS: atom_id res chain seq x y z
N MET A 1 19.68 -19.59 -4.78
CA MET A 1 18.53 -19.39 -3.86
C MET A 1 19.07 -19.13 -2.46
N ARG A 2 18.54 -18.14 -1.72
CA ARG A 2 19.11 -17.68 -0.43
C ARG A 2 18.47 -18.32 0.83
N GLN A 3 17.39 -19.07 0.68
CA GLN A 3 16.73 -19.85 1.74
C GLN A 3 17.60 -21.06 2.14
N PRO A 4 17.94 -21.27 3.42
CA PRO A 4 18.68 -22.44 3.89
C PRO A 4 18.05 -23.78 3.51
N VAL A 5 18.90 -24.81 3.40
CA VAL A 5 18.47 -26.20 3.21
C VAL A 5 18.19 -26.84 4.56
N ASN A 6 17.09 -27.59 4.65
CA ASN A 6 16.82 -28.48 5.75
C ASN A 6 17.87 -29.61 5.75
N PRO A 7 18.68 -29.76 6.82
CA PRO A 7 19.80 -30.69 6.85
C PRO A 7 19.38 -32.16 6.76
N ALA A 8 18.15 -32.49 7.15
CA ALA A 8 17.64 -33.86 7.14
C ALA A 8 17.04 -34.26 5.79
N THR A 9 16.31 -33.35 5.13
CA THR A 9 15.54 -33.67 3.92
C THR A 9 16.20 -33.20 2.63
N GLY A 10 17.17 -32.29 2.71
CA GLY A 10 17.74 -31.63 1.54
C GLY A 10 16.77 -30.64 0.86
N LYS A 11 15.60 -30.35 1.46
CA LYS A 11 14.60 -29.42 0.93
C LYS A 11 14.78 -28.02 1.48
N ARG A 12 14.25 -27.03 0.78
CA ARG A 12 14.20 -25.62 1.22
C ARG A 12 12.74 -25.27 1.46
N HIS A 13 12.38 -25.00 2.69
CA HIS A 13 11.00 -24.65 3.05
C HIS A 13 10.83 -23.14 3.11
N VAL A 14 9.73 -22.64 2.55
CA VAL A 14 9.31 -21.23 2.65
C VAL A 14 7.81 -21.20 2.91
N ARG A 15 7.36 -20.30 3.79
CA ARG A 15 5.94 -19.99 3.97
C ARG A 15 5.71 -18.51 3.72
N THR A 16 4.92 -18.19 2.70
CA THR A 16 4.57 -16.81 2.36
C THR A 16 3.10 -16.56 2.64
N TYR A 17 2.80 -15.49 3.37
CA TYR A 17 1.44 -15.03 3.56
C TYR A 17 1.13 -13.93 2.54
N ILE A 18 0.07 -14.12 1.75
CA ILE A 18 -0.48 -13.09 0.89
C ILE A 18 -1.75 -12.58 1.57
N ILE A 19 -1.70 -11.32 1.99
CA ILE A 19 -2.71 -10.67 2.80
C ILE A 19 -3.47 -9.68 1.94
N ARG A 20 -4.79 -9.69 2.10
CA ARG A 20 -5.71 -8.69 1.56
C ARG A 20 -6.91 -8.57 2.51
N ARG A 21 -7.80 -7.62 2.26
CA ARG A 21 -8.93 -7.34 3.14
C ARG A 21 -9.89 -8.52 3.24
N THR A 22 -10.45 -8.97 2.11
CA THR A 22 -11.47 -10.04 2.11
C THR A 22 -11.05 -11.29 1.33
N PHE A 23 -11.60 -12.44 1.72
CA PHE A 23 -11.37 -13.70 0.98
C PHE A 23 -11.96 -13.66 -0.44
N ASP A 24 -13.05 -12.92 -0.63
CA ASP A 24 -13.70 -12.79 -1.94
C ASP A 24 -12.83 -11.98 -2.90
N GLU A 25 -12.19 -10.91 -2.41
CA GLU A 25 -11.19 -10.18 -3.19
C GLU A 25 -9.99 -11.05 -3.55
N LEU A 26 -9.42 -11.77 -2.57
CA LEU A 26 -8.32 -12.72 -2.82
C LEU A 26 -8.68 -13.69 -3.95
N TYR A 27 -9.86 -14.32 -3.86
CA TYR A 27 -10.29 -15.31 -4.83
C TYR A 27 -10.50 -14.74 -6.24
N ARG A 28 -11.13 -13.55 -6.34
CA ARG A 28 -11.50 -12.93 -7.62
C ARG A 28 -10.35 -12.23 -8.32
N THR A 29 -9.35 -11.77 -7.57
CA THR A 29 -8.29 -10.90 -8.11
C THR A 29 -6.90 -11.47 -7.86
N THR A 30 -6.39 -11.40 -6.62
CA THR A 30 -5.02 -11.75 -6.26
C THR A 30 -4.65 -13.19 -6.66
N ILE A 31 -5.53 -14.16 -6.41
CA ILE A 31 -5.31 -15.57 -6.78
C ILE A 31 -5.31 -15.75 -8.30
N GLN A 32 -6.16 -15.04 -9.05
CA GLN A 32 -6.18 -15.16 -10.51
C GLN A 32 -4.86 -14.67 -11.11
N THR A 33 -4.37 -13.51 -10.67
CA THR A 33 -3.06 -12.98 -11.08
C THR A 33 -1.94 -13.93 -10.66
N TRP A 34 -1.99 -14.45 -9.43
CA TRP A 34 -1.01 -15.40 -8.92
C TRP A 34 -0.92 -16.67 -9.78
N LEU A 35 -2.06 -17.27 -10.13
CA LEU A 35 -2.13 -18.48 -10.94
C LEU A 35 -1.75 -18.24 -12.41
N GLY A 36 -1.81 -16.99 -12.89
CA GLY A 36 -1.22 -16.61 -14.17
C GLY A 36 0.29 -16.79 -14.23
N ILE A 37 0.98 -16.69 -13.08
CA ILE A 37 2.43 -16.86 -12.93
C ILE A 37 2.74 -18.30 -12.44
N PHE A 38 2.15 -18.70 -11.32
CA PHE A 38 2.30 -19.99 -10.69
C PHE A 38 1.11 -20.88 -11.02
N ARG A 39 1.07 -21.39 -12.26
CA ARG A 39 0.03 -22.30 -12.75
C ARG A 39 0.00 -23.62 -11.97
N GLU A 40 -1.19 -24.06 -11.55
CA GLU A 40 -1.35 -25.24 -10.68
C GLU A 40 -0.80 -26.52 -11.33
N GLU A 41 -1.04 -26.67 -12.63
CA GLU A 41 -0.61 -27.81 -13.43
C GLU A 41 0.92 -27.91 -13.62
N ILE A 42 1.65 -26.83 -13.33
CA ILE A 42 3.12 -26.79 -13.40
C ILE A 42 3.72 -26.88 -12.00
N PHE A 43 3.17 -26.11 -11.05
CA PHE A 43 3.83 -25.84 -9.78
C PHE A 43 3.23 -26.59 -8.58
N GLY A 44 1.96 -27.03 -8.66
CA GLY A 44 1.28 -27.78 -7.61
C GLY A 44 -0.15 -27.29 -7.34
N PRO A 45 -0.92 -27.97 -6.48
CA PRO A 45 -2.34 -27.67 -6.31
C PRO A 45 -2.60 -26.45 -5.42
N LEU A 46 -3.65 -25.68 -5.75
CA LEU A 46 -4.26 -24.69 -4.87
C LEU A 46 -5.42 -25.33 -4.07
N LYS A 47 -5.25 -25.45 -2.76
CA LYS A 47 -6.32 -25.78 -1.81
C LYS A 47 -7.27 -24.59 -1.67
N ARG A 48 -8.52 -24.81 -2.03
CA ARG A 48 -9.59 -23.80 -2.07
C ARG A 48 -10.44 -23.73 -0.80
N SER A 49 -10.12 -24.51 0.23
CA SER A 49 -10.66 -24.31 1.58
C SER A 49 -10.01 -23.08 2.21
N LYS A 50 -10.75 -22.24 2.96
CA LYS A 50 -10.18 -21.08 3.66
C LYS A 50 -9.35 -21.52 4.88
N PRO A 51 -8.17 -20.91 5.15
CA PRO A 51 -7.45 -20.01 4.25
C PRO A 51 -6.93 -20.75 3.02
N PHE A 52 -6.94 -20.10 1.85
CA PHE A 52 -6.49 -20.77 0.62
C PHE A 52 -4.98 -21.03 0.68
N VAL A 53 -4.52 -22.18 0.19
CA VAL A 53 -3.09 -22.54 0.25
C VAL A 53 -2.63 -23.11 -1.07
N HIS A 54 -1.58 -22.52 -1.66
CA HIS A 54 -0.89 -23.09 -2.82
C HIS A 54 0.39 -23.77 -2.36
N GLU A 55 0.49 -25.08 -2.59
CA GLU A 55 1.73 -25.84 -2.38
C GLU A 55 2.56 -25.88 -3.66
N ILE A 56 3.58 -25.03 -3.74
CA ILE A 56 4.46 -24.92 -4.90
C ILE A 56 5.73 -25.76 -4.69
N ARG A 57 6.10 -26.59 -5.67
CA ARG A 57 7.33 -27.39 -5.64
C ARG A 57 8.21 -27.08 -6.85
N ILE A 58 9.45 -26.63 -6.61
CA ILE A 58 10.43 -26.29 -7.66
C ILE A 58 11.80 -26.83 -7.27
N GLY A 59 12.18 -27.99 -7.80
CA GLY A 59 13.45 -28.65 -7.45
C GLY A 59 13.52 -28.99 -5.96
N GLU A 60 14.44 -28.33 -5.24
CA GLU A 60 14.57 -28.46 -3.78
C GLU A 60 13.59 -27.58 -2.99
N LEU A 61 12.95 -26.59 -3.63
CA LEU A 61 12.05 -25.66 -2.97
C LEU A 61 10.67 -26.30 -2.75
N GLU A 62 10.21 -26.24 -1.51
CA GLU A 62 8.83 -26.48 -1.10
C GLU A 62 8.29 -25.18 -0.51
N TRP A 63 7.38 -24.55 -1.23
CA TRP A 63 6.86 -23.23 -0.92
C TRP A 63 5.37 -23.30 -0.64
N GLU A 64 5.00 -23.02 0.60
CA GLU A 64 3.62 -22.87 1.03
C GLU A 64 3.20 -21.40 0.91
N VAL A 65 2.22 -21.11 0.06
CA VAL A 65 1.66 -19.77 -0.09
C VAL A 65 0.26 -19.75 0.47
N VAL A 66 0.08 -19.05 1.59
CA VAL A 66 -1.18 -18.94 2.32
C VAL A 66 -1.83 -17.60 1.99
N PHE A 67 -3.05 -17.64 1.46
CA PHE A 67 -3.85 -16.45 1.21
C PHE A 67 -4.77 -16.21 2.41
N LEU A 68 -4.52 -15.11 3.11
CA LEU A 68 -5.20 -14.77 4.35
C LEU A 68 -5.95 -13.44 4.21
N ALA A 69 -7.23 -13.46 4.53
CA ALA A 69 -8.03 -12.25 4.63
C ALA A 69 -7.94 -11.67 6.05
N LEU A 70 -7.64 -10.37 6.15
CA LEU A 70 -7.62 -9.62 7.40
C LEU A 70 -8.46 -8.35 7.22
N ASP A 71 -9.71 -8.39 7.70
CA ASP A 71 -10.67 -7.28 7.58
C ASP A 71 -11.01 -6.66 8.95
N SER A 72 -10.64 -7.32 10.04
CA SER A 72 -11.03 -6.93 11.40
C SER A 72 -9.94 -7.23 12.43
N GLU A 73 -10.03 -6.57 13.57
CA GLU A 73 -9.15 -6.83 14.72
C GLU A 73 -9.21 -8.29 15.20
N ALA A 74 -10.37 -8.94 15.10
CA ALA A 74 -10.51 -10.37 15.41
C ALA A 74 -9.72 -11.27 14.44
N ASP A 75 -9.61 -10.88 13.17
CA ASP A 75 -8.82 -11.61 12.19
C ASP A 75 -7.31 -11.47 12.46
N ARG A 76 -6.88 -10.36 13.06
CA ARG A 76 -5.48 -10.12 13.44
C ARG A 76 -4.97 -11.12 14.48
N GLU A 77 -5.83 -11.66 15.34
CA GLU A 77 -5.44 -12.70 16.29
C GLU A 77 -4.85 -13.96 15.62
N LYS A 78 -5.27 -14.25 14.38
CA LYS A 78 -4.73 -15.35 13.58
C LYS A 78 -3.25 -15.18 13.23
N LEU A 79 -2.74 -13.95 13.24
CA LEU A 79 -1.32 -13.67 13.01
C LEU A 79 -0.46 -14.02 14.23
N LYS A 80 -0.96 -13.86 15.46
CA LYS A 80 -0.15 -13.93 16.69
C LYS A 80 0.59 -15.27 16.88
N SER A 81 0.05 -16.37 16.36
CA SER A 81 0.66 -17.70 16.42
C SER A 81 1.22 -18.19 15.08
N ALA A 82 1.19 -17.35 14.05
CA ALA A 82 1.67 -17.73 12.73
C ALA A 82 3.21 -17.75 12.70
N GLU A 83 3.76 -18.81 12.11
CA GLU A 83 5.19 -18.89 11.80
C GLU A 83 5.36 -18.65 10.30
N ILE A 84 5.87 -17.48 9.93
CA ILE A 84 5.89 -17.01 8.54
C ILE A 84 7.35 -16.79 8.11
N SER A 85 7.67 -17.09 6.85
CA SER A 85 8.98 -16.70 6.28
C SER A 85 8.93 -15.26 5.80
N ASN A 86 7.97 -14.95 4.91
CA ASN A 86 7.80 -13.65 4.26
C ASN A 86 6.31 -13.33 4.10
N ALA A 87 5.97 -12.06 3.88
CA ALA A 87 4.60 -11.67 3.57
C ALA A 87 4.51 -10.67 2.43
N TRP A 88 3.37 -10.72 1.74
CA TRP A 88 2.95 -9.75 0.76
C TRP A 88 1.60 -9.19 1.17
N VAL A 89 1.52 -7.87 1.42
CA VAL A 89 0.28 -7.16 1.73
C VAL A 89 -0.21 -6.43 0.49
N ASN A 90 -1.27 -6.94 -0.13
CA ASN A 90 -1.82 -6.42 -1.37
C ASN A 90 -2.95 -5.42 -1.10
N GLU A 91 -2.99 -4.33 -1.88
CA GLU A 91 -3.88 -3.18 -1.64
C GLU A 91 -3.72 -2.64 -0.22
N PHE A 92 -2.47 -2.35 0.14
CA PHE A 92 -2.07 -2.03 1.50
C PHE A 92 -2.83 -0.87 2.16
N SER A 93 -3.24 0.16 1.41
CA SER A 93 -4.06 1.26 1.94
C SER A 93 -5.42 0.83 2.48
N GLU A 94 -5.93 -0.33 2.05
CA GLU A 94 -7.22 -0.89 2.47
C GLU A 94 -7.11 -1.75 3.73
N ILE A 95 -5.90 -1.90 4.27
CA ILE A 95 -5.61 -2.73 5.43
C ILE A 95 -5.30 -1.84 6.63
N GLU A 96 -5.83 -2.20 7.80
CA GLU A 96 -5.51 -1.50 9.04
C GLU A 96 -4.02 -1.56 9.34
N ARG A 97 -3.45 -0.40 9.73
CA ARG A 97 -2.02 -0.27 10.09
C ARG A 97 -1.55 -1.36 11.07
N GLY A 98 -2.37 -1.69 12.07
CA GLY A 98 -2.03 -2.68 13.09
C GLY A 98 -1.75 -4.08 12.53
N VAL A 99 -2.19 -4.40 11.32
CA VAL A 99 -1.79 -5.65 10.64
C VAL A 99 -0.29 -5.72 10.44
N ILE A 100 0.37 -4.60 10.09
CA ILE A 100 1.83 -4.57 9.93
C ILE A 100 2.52 -4.80 11.28
N ASP A 101 2.05 -4.10 12.31
CA ASP A 101 2.59 -4.21 13.67
C ASP A 101 2.48 -5.67 14.21
N ASP A 102 1.40 -6.39 13.86
CA ASP A 102 1.20 -7.79 14.26
C ASP A 102 1.96 -8.79 13.36
N LEU A 103 2.24 -8.42 12.12
CA LEU A 103 2.91 -9.28 11.15
C LEU A 103 4.42 -9.32 11.39
N GLU A 104 5.03 -8.17 11.68
CA GLU A 104 6.47 -8.01 11.92
C GLU A 104 7.04 -9.05 12.91
N PRO A 105 6.47 -9.27 14.12
CA PRO A 105 7.02 -10.26 15.05
C PRO A 105 6.90 -11.71 14.58
N CYS A 106 6.03 -12.01 13.61
CA CYS A 106 5.74 -13.36 13.10
C CYS A 106 6.62 -13.76 11.91
N ILE A 107 7.22 -12.78 11.25
CA ILE A 107 8.12 -12.95 10.11
C ILE A 107 9.47 -13.53 10.56
N GLY A 108 10.07 -14.39 9.74
CA GLY A 108 11.33 -15.05 10.03
C GLY A 108 11.23 -16.29 10.94
N ARG A 109 10.02 -16.71 11.32
CA ARG A 109 9.79 -17.85 12.22
C ARG A 109 9.70 -19.20 11.52
N PHE A 110 9.49 -19.22 10.20
CA PHE A 110 9.45 -20.45 9.41
C PHE A 110 10.53 -20.48 8.32
N PRO A 111 11.21 -21.62 8.09
CA PRO A 111 11.16 -22.83 8.89
C PRO A 111 11.89 -22.65 10.24
N SER A 112 11.67 -23.60 11.15
CA SER A 112 12.37 -23.63 12.43
C SER A 112 13.89 -23.72 12.23
N LYS A 113 14.69 -23.35 13.24
CA LYS A 113 16.16 -23.53 13.17
C LYS A 113 16.59 -24.98 12.99
N ALA A 114 15.82 -25.93 13.54
CA ALA A 114 16.07 -27.36 13.36
C ALA A 114 15.88 -27.79 11.90
N ASP A 115 14.95 -27.14 11.20
CA ASP A 115 14.62 -27.37 9.79
C ASP A 115 15.41 -26.45 8.83
N GLY A 116 16.51 -25.86 9.31
CA GLY A 116 17.42 -25.01 8.52
C GLY A 116 17.25 -23.51 8.72
N GLY A 117 16.14 -23.05 9.31
CA GLY A 117 15.87 -21.65 9.63
C GLY A 117 15.39 -20.79 8.46
N CYS A 118 14.80 -19.62 8.76
CA CYS A 118 14.35 -18.67 7.74
C CYS A 118 15.51 -17.88 7.14
N GLY A 119 15.59 -17.86 5.80
CA GLY A 119 16.56 -17.05 5.07
C GLY A 119 15.94 -15.77 4.52
N ARG A 120 16.44 -14.62 4.97
CA ARG A 120 16.06 -13.28 4.48
C ARG A 120 14.55 -13.01 4.55
N PRO A 121 14.00 -12.93 5.78
CA PRO A 121 12.64 -12.48 5.98
C PRO A 121 12.39 -11.10 5.33
N PHE A 122 11.22 -10.91 4.76
CA PHE A 122 10.74 -9.60 4.31
C PHE A 122 9.21 -9.49 4.36
N ILE A 123 8.74 -8.25 4.42
CA ILE A 123 7.37 -7.87 4.08
C ILE A 123 7.46 -7.00 2.83
N ILE A 124 6.62 -7.29 1.83
CA ILE A 124 6.42 -6.43 0.67
C ILE A 124 4.96 -5.96 0.65
N ALA A 125 4.73 -4.73 0.23
CA ALA A 125 3.40 -4.16 0.13
C ALA A 125 3.25 -3.42 -1.19
N ASP A 126 2.04 -3.44 -1.75
CA ASP A 126 1.68 -2.65 -2.94
C ASP A 126 0.31 -2.00 -2.73
N THR A 127 0.15 -0.80 -3.24
CA THR A 127 -1.11 -0.05 -3.15
C THR A 127 -1.10 1.16 -4.08
N ASN A 128 -2.29 1.68 -4.36
CA ASN A 128 -2.45 3.03 -4.89
C ASN A 128 -2.26 4.05 -3.75
N PRO A 129 -1.98 5.34 -4.05
CA PRO A 129 -1.96 6.36 -3.02
C PRO A 129 -3.27 6.39 -2.24
N GLY A 130 -3.14 6.46 -0.92
CA GLY A 130 -4.28 6.61 -0.03
C GLY A 130 -4.81 8.05 -0.03
N GLU A 131 -5.65 8.35 0.95
CA GLU A 131 -6.07 9.71 1.24
C GLU A 131 -4.91 10.55 1.79
N GLU A 132 -5.06 11.88 1.78
CA GLU A 132 -4.01 12.78 2.29
C GLU A 132 -3.72 12.58 3.78
N ALA A 133 -4.77 12.30 4.56
CA ALA A 133 -4.68 12.02 5.99
C ALA A 133 -4.33 10.55 6.29
N HIS A 134 -4.22 9.70 5.27
CA HIS A 134 -3.85 8.31 5.47
C HIS A 134 -2.40 8.23 5.96
N TRP A 135 -2.16 7.45 7.01
CA TRP A 135 -0.87 7.38 7.69
C TRP A 135 0.29 7.03 6.74
N PHE A 136 0.04 6.20 5.71
CA PHE A 136 1.06 5.82 4.73
C PHE A 136 1.40 6.95 3.78
N SER A 137 0.43 7.80 3.41
CA SER A 137 0.67 8.99 2.58
C SER A 137 1.58 9.99 3.28
N ILE A 138 1.43 10.11 4.61
CA ILE A 138 2.28 10.94 5.46
C ILE A 138 3.66 10.30 5.60
N MET A 139 3.72 8.99 5.88
CA MET A 139 4.99 8.26 6.04
C MET A 139 5.83 8.21 4.75
N SER A 140 5.17 8.15 3.60
CA SER A 140 5.82 8.19 2.28
C SER A 140 6.25 9.60 1.86
N GLU A 141 6.03 10.61 2.71
CA GLU A 141 6.29 12.03 2.46
C GLU A 141 5.50 12.60 1.27
N GLN A 142 4.47 11.90 0.81
CA GLN A 142 3.57 12.42 -0.22
C GLN A 142 2.60 13.47 0.34
N THR A 143 2.37 13.47 1.65
CA THR A 143 1.66 14.52 2.37
C THR A 143 2.42 14.99 3.62
N PRO A 144 2.29 16.27 4.00
CA PRO A 144 2.92 16.77 5.22
C PRO A 144 2.26 16.17 6.46
N VAL A 145 3.05 16.03 7.53
CA VAL A 145 2.53 15.64 8.85
C VAL A 145 1.59 16.74 9.37
N PRO A 146 0.33 16.43 9.71
CA PRO A 146 -0.59 17.41 10.30
C PRO A 146 -0.02 18.09 11.55
N GLU A 147 -0.29 19.38 11.72
CA GLU A 147 0.12 20.12 12.92
C GLU A 147 -0.54 19.55 14.19
N THR A 148 -1.78 19.07 14.05
CA THR A 148 -2.58 18.43 15.11
C THR A 148 -2.10 17.03 15.50
N ALA A 149 -1.09 16.48 14.81
CA ALA A 149 -0.59 15.14 15.09
C ALA A 149 0.02 15.04 16.49
N THR A 150 -0.44 14.06 17.27
CA THR A 150 0.11 13.76 18.60
C THR A 150 1.54 13.23 18.50
N THR A 151 2.28 13.25 19.60
CA THR A 151 3.64 12.68 19.67
C THR A 151 3.66 11.21 19.23
N ASP A 152 2.65 10.43 19.64
CA ASP A 152 2.57 9.00 19.27
C ASP A 152 2.27 8.81 17.78
N GLN A 153 1.37 9.62 17.22
CA GLN A 153 1.08 9.61 15.77
C GLN A 153 2.33 9.96 14.97
N ARG A 154 3.07 11.00 15.37
CA ARG A 154 4.33 11.40 14.70
C ARG A 154 5.35 10.26 14.72
N ARG A 155 5.49 9.57 15.85
CA ARG A 155 6.36 8.40 15.95
C ARG A 155 5.90 7.28 15.03
N GLN A 156 4.60 6.99 14.99
CA GLN A 156 4.03 5.98 14.12
C GLN A 156 4.20 6.32 12.64
N TRP A 157 4.02 7.57 12.23
CA TRP A 157 4.09 7.99 10.83
C TRP A 157 5.52 8.26 10.36
N THR A 158 6.50 8.20 11.25
CA THR A 158 7.91 8.27 10.86
C THR A 158 8.32 6.94 10.20
N LYS A 159 8.83 7.01 8.97
CA LYS A 159 9.32 5.84 8.24
C LYS A 159 10.51 5.22 8.99
N PRO A 160 10.47 3.92 9.34
CA PRO A 160 11.64 3.23 9.88
C PRO A 160 12.84 3.22 8.91
N ASP A 161 14.05 3.11 9.46
CA ASP A 161 15.29 3.15 8.69
C ASP A 161 15.47 1.93 7.77
N ASP A 162 14.91 0.79 8.16
CA ASP A 162 14.95 -0.48 7.43
C ASP A 162 13.78 -0.65 6.44
N TRP A 163 12.94 0.37 6.29
CA TRP A 163 11.87 0.40 5.30
C TRP A 163 12.31 1.15 4.04
N GLU A 164 12.02 0.56 2.89
CA GLU A 164 12.19 1.19 1.58
C GLU A 164 10.81 1.44 0.95
N ILE A 165 10.58 2.69 0.53
CA ILE A 165 9.35 3.12 -0.14
C ILE A 165 9.71 3.47 -1.58
N PHE A 166 9.02 2.83 -2.53
CA PHE A 166 9.22 3.05 -3.96
C PHE A 166 7.94 3.68 -4.54
N ILE A 167 8.06 4.90 -5.05
CA ILE A 167 6.96 5.59 -5.71
C ILE A 167 7.08 5.40 -7.22
N GLN A 168 6.11 4.73 -7.83
CA GLN A 168 6.10 4.52 -9.27
C GLN A 168 5.85 5.84 -10.03
N PRO A 169 6.35 5.97 -11.27
CA PRO A 169 5.98 7.09 -12.14
C PRO A 169 4.46 7.16 -12.33
N PRO A 170 3.86 8.35 -12.32
CA PRO A 170 2.42 8.48 -12.51
C PRO A 170 2.01 8.09 -13.93
N GLY A 171 0.77 7.65 -14.13
CA GLY A 171 0.17 7.43 -15.45
C GLY A 171 -0.08 8.73 -16.21
N MET A 172 -0.42 9.80 -15.49
CA MET A 172 -0.68 11.13 -16.04
C MET A 172 0.01 12.24 -15.24
N PHE A 173 0.28 13.36 -15.90
CA PHE A 173 0.61 14.62 -15.26
C PHE A 173 -0.59 15.55 -15.26
N GLU A 174 -0.91 16.09 -14.09
CA GLU A 174 -1.82 17.22 -13.94
C GLU A 174 -1.07 18.52 -14.27
N GLN A 175 -1.66 19.33 -15.14
CA GLN A 175 -1.20 20.67 -15.49
C GLN A 175 -2.28 21.66 -15.06
N ILE A 176 -1.93 22.56 -14.13
CA ILE A 176 -2.83 23.60 -13.64
C ILE A 176 -2.56 24.85 -14.48
N ASP A 177 -3.62 25.51 -14.93
CA ASP A 177 -3.59 26.86 -15.49
C ASP A 177 -4.17 27.84 -14.45
N PRO A 178 -3.30 28.49 -13.64
CA PRO A 178 -3.76 29.38 -12.58
C PRO A 178 -4.45 30.65 -13.11
N ALA A 179 -4.22 31.01 -14.38
CA ALA A 179 -4.82 32.23 -14.94
C ALA A 179 -6.31 32.04 -15.25
N ASN A 180 -6.71 30.82 -15.55
CA ASN A 180 -8.08 30.47 -15.95
C ASN A 180 -8.81 29.60 -14.92
N ASP A 181 -8.18 29.29 -13.78
CA ASP A 181 -8.68 28.33 -12.79
C ASP A 181 -9.08 26.99 -13.43
N ASP A 182 -8.24 26.52 -14.35
CA ASP A 182 -8.48 25.31 -15.14
C ASP A 182 -7.35 24.28 -14.91
N PHE A 183 -7.62 23.03 -15.24
CA PHE A 183 -6.63 21.97 -15.18
C PHE A 183 -6.81 20.98 -16.33
N THR A 184 -5.68 20.48 -16.83
CA THR A 184 -5.65 19.47 -17.89
C THR A 184 -4.76 18.31 -17.47
N TYR A 185 -4.95 17.18 -18.15
CA TYR A 185 -4.13 15.99 -17.94
C TYR A 185 -3.43 15.61 -19.23
N SER A 186 -2.19 15.15 -19.09
CA SER A 186 -1.41 14.57 -20.17
C SER A 186 -0.84 13.24 -19.74
N THR A 187 -0.85 12.24 -20.61
CA THR A 187 -0.25 10.94 -20.30
C THR A 187 1.25 11.07 -20.14
N ASN A 188 1.78 10.44 -19.09
CA ASN A 188 3.22 10.38 -18.85
C ASN A 188 3.83 9.34 -19.80
N PRO A 189 4.67 9.73 -20.79
CA PRO A 189 5.27 8.79 -21.74
C PRO A 189 6.22 7.78 -21.07
N LYS A 190 6.61 8.00 -19.81
CA LYS A 190 7.45 7.10 -19.01
C LYS A 190 6.64 6.27 -18.00
N ALA A 191 5.31 6.25 -18.08
CA ALA A 191 4.49 5.37 -17.23
C ALA A 191 4.82 3.89 -17.54
N GLU A 192 5.08 3.11 -16.48
CA GLU A 192 5.72 1.79 -16.60
C GLU A 192 4.94 0.77 -17.45
N ASN A 193 3.61 0.89 -17.46
CA ASN A 193 2.72 -0.12 -18.03
C ASN A 193 2.10 0.27 -19.38
N LEU A 194 2.44 1.43 -19.96
CA LEU A 194 1.84 1.90 -21.23
C LEU A 194 1.91 0.86 -22.36
N ARG A 195 3.02 0.13 -22.46
CA ARG A 195 3.22 -0.90 -23.50
C ARG A 195 2.23 -2.07 -23.40
N TRP A 196 1.61 -2.29 -22.24
CA TRP A 196 0.67 -3.39 -21.99
C TRP A 196 -0.78 -2.91 -21.91
N LEU A 197 -1.01 -1.61 -22.06
CA LEU A 197 -2.33 -1.00 -21.94
C LEU A 197 -2.88 -0.63 -23.32
N PRO A 198 -4.21 -0.58 -23.48
CA PRO A 198 -4.82 -0.04 -24.68
C PRO A 198 -4.39 1.40 -24.96
N GLU A 199 -4.38 1.79 -26.23
CA GLU A 199 -4.15 3.18 -26.62
C GLU A 199 -5.18 4.12 -25.97
N GLY A 200 -4.72 5.25 -25.45
CA GLY A 200 -5.57 6.23 -24.78
C GLY A 200 -6.11 5.77 -23.42
N TYR A 201 -5.54 4.73 -22.79
CA TYR A 201 -6.07 4.15 -21.55
C TYR A 201 -6.31 5.19 -20.44
N TYR A 202 -5.30 6.00 -20.12
CA TYR A 202 -5.40 6.98 -19.03
C TYR A 202 -6.29 8.17 -19.41
N GLU A 203 -6.22 8.65 -20.66
CA GLU A 203 -7.10 9.69 -21.17
C GLU A 203 -8.56 9.27 -21.11
N ASN A 204 -8.86 8.02 -21.46
CA ASN A 204 -10.21 7.47 -21.38
C ASN A 204 -10.65 7.29 -19.93
N MET A 205 -9.74 6.86 -19.05
CA MET A 205 -10.00 6.68 -17.63
C MET A 205 -10.33 8.00 -16.92
N ALA A 206 -9.64 9.10 -17.26
CA ALA A 206 -9.83 10.40 -16.64
C ALA A 206 -11.15 11.10 -17.03
N LYS A 207 -11.77 10.73 -18.16
CA LYS A 207 -12.99 11.38 -18.66
C LYS A 207 -14.15 11.26 -17.65
N GLY A 208 -14.72 12.41 -17.29
CA GLY A 208 -15.87 12.49 -16.40
C GLY A 208 -15.58 12.13 -14.94
N LYS A 209 -14.31 12.08 -14.54
CA LYS A 209 -13.88 11.83 -13.15
C LYS A 209 -13.57 13.14 -12.45
N SER A 210 -13.79 13.18 -11.14
CA SER A 210 -13.37 14.34 -10.34
C SER A 210 -11.85 14.45 -10.33
N ARG A 211 -11.35 15.67 -10.10
CA ARG A 211 -9.92 15.95 -10.02
C ARG A 211 -9.22 15.06 -9.00
N ASN A 212 -9.81 14.89 -7.82
CA ASN A 212 -9.27 14.06 -6.75
C ASN A 212 -9.18 12.58 -7.15
N TRP A 213 -10.18 12.08 -7.87
CA TRP A 213 -10.13 10.72 -8.39
C TRP A 213 -8.98 10.52 -9.39
N VAL A 214 -8.80 11.46 -10.34
CA VAL A 214 -7.69 11.38 -11.33
C VAL A 214 -6.33 11.53 -10.66
N ARG A 215 -6.21 12.44 -9.68
CA ARG A 215 -4.99 12.60 -8.88
C ARG A 215 -4.56 11.29 -8.23
N ARG A 216 -5.49 10.60 -7.58
CA ARG A 216 -5.24 9.33 -6.90
C ARG A 216 -4.95 8.19 -7.86
N MET A 217 -5.85 7.97 -8.82
CA MET A 217 -5.83 6.77 -9.66
C MET A 217 -4.90 6.87 -10.88
N CYS A 218 -4.59 8.07 -11.35
CA CYS A 218 -3.79 8.28 -12.56
C CYS A 218 -2.51 9.09 -12.30
N CYS A 219 -2.54 10.08 -11.42
CA CYS A 219 -1.36 10.93 -11.15
C CYS A 219 -0.49 10.43 -9.98
N ASN A 220 -0.81 9.28 -9.38
CA ASN A 220 -0.09 8.71 -8.24
C ASN A 220 0.11 9.71 -7.07
N ARG A 221 -0.93 10.50 -6.76
CA ARG A 221 -0.92 11.49 -5.68
C ARG A 221 -2.04 11.22 -4.68
N PRO A 222 -1.77 11.31 -3.37
CA PRO A 222 -2.85 11.37 -2.38
C PRO A 222 -3.82 12.50 -2.72
N ALA A 223 -5.10 12.27 -2.44
CA ALA A 223 -6.13 13.28 -2.63
C ALA A 223 -7.21 13.10 -1.55
N SER A 224 -7.88 14.18 -1.19
CA SER A 224 -8.96 14.14 -0.21
C SER A 224 -10.15 13.32 -0.75
N ASN A 225 -10.80 12.56 0.13
CA ASN A 225 -11.99 11.79 -0.22
C ASN A 225 -13.22 12.71 -0.19
N GLU A 226 -13.85 12.93 -1.34
CA GLU A 226 -15.06 13.77 -1.48
C GLU A 226 -16.33 12.99 -1.07
N ALA A 227 -16.29 12.31 0.09
CA ALA A 227 -17.47 11.64 0.62
C ALA A 227 -18.41 12.68 1.24
N GLY A 228 -19.24 13.31 0.41
CA GLY A 228 -20.21 14.34 0.79
C GLY A 228 -19.94 15.70 0.13
N ASP A 229 -20.86 16.64 0.31
CA ASP A 229 -20.65 18.01 -0.15
C ASP A 229 -19.54 18.66 0.69
N PRO A 230 -18.49 19.21 0.07
CA PRO A 230 -17.44 19.91 0.80
C PRO A 230 -18.07 21.09 1.56
N VAL A 231 -17.66 21.27 2.81
CA VAL A 231 -18.10 22.43 3.62
C VAL A 231 -17.60 23.75 3.01
N TRP A 232 -16.43 23.71 2.35
CA TRP A 232 -15.77 24.85 1.70
C TRP A 232 -15.41 24.52 0.24
N PRO A 233 -16.38 24.47 -0.68
CA PRO A 233 -16.14 24.11 -2.08
C PRO A 233 -15.20 25.07 -2.81
N GLU A 234 -15.06 26.31 -2.34
CA GLU A 234 -14.21 27.33 -2.94
C GLU A 234 -12.72 27.15 -2.60
N PHE A 235 -12.38 26.25 -1.65
CA PHE A 235 -10.99 26.03 -1.28
C PHE A 235 -10.23 25.31 -2.40
N GLN A 236 -9.32 26.05 -3.03
CA GLN A 236 -8.37 25.55 -4.00
C GLN A 236 -6.95 25.56 -3.43
N GLU A 237 -6.34 24.37 -3.31
CA GLU A 237 -5.00 24.18 -2.74
C GLU A 237 -3.96 25.12 -3.39
N HIS A 238 -3.92 25.17 -4.73
CA HIS A 238 -2.94 25.95 -5.47
C HIS A 238 -3.06 27.48 -5.32
N VAL A 239 -4.20 27.97 -4.81
CA VAL A 239 -4.49 29.39 -4.55
C VAL A 239 -4.33 29.71 -3.06
N HIS A 240 -4.86 28.85 -2.20
CA HIS A 240 -5.01 29.11 -0.76
C HIS A 240 -3.90 28.52 0.10
N VAL A 241 -3.15 27.53 -0.39
CA VAL A 241 -2.00 26.97 0.32
C VAL A 241 -0.75 27.72 -0.10
N SER A 242 -0.08 28.33 0.88
CA SER A 242 1.18 29.02 0.64
C SER A 242 2.25 28.05 0.17
N LYS A 243 2.98 28.44 -0.87
CA LYS A 243 4.14 27.69 -1.39
C LYS A 243 5.39 27.87 -0.53
N GLU A 244 5.35 28.82 0.41
CA GLU A 244 6.44 29.17 1.32
C GLU A 244 5.92 29.23 2.76
N PRO A 245 6.76 29.01 3.78
CA PRO A 245 6.36 29.19 5.17
C PRO A 245 5.79 30.60 5.41
N LEU A 246 4.57 30.67 5.94
CA LEU A 246 3.93 31.95 6.26
C LEU A 246 4.72 32.65 7.37
N GLN A 247 5.06 33.93 7.14
CA GLN A 247 5.70 34.78 8.13
C GLN A 247 4.70 35.80 8.68
N ALA A 248 4.86 36.15 9.95
CA ALA A 248 4.10 37.24 10.54
C ALA A 248 4.48 38.56 9.86
N ILE A 249 3.48 39.37 9.49
CA ILE A 249 3.71 40.69 8.91
C ILE A 249 3.93 41.68 10.05
N GLU A 250 5.10 42.32 10.06
CA GLU A 250 5.44 43.32 11.07
C GLU A 250 4.40 44.46 11.09
N GLY A 251 4.01 44.90 12.29
CA GLY A 251 3.01 45.95 12.48
C GLY A 251 1.55 45.48 12.39
N HIS A 252 1.29 44.21 12.07
CA HIS A 252 -0.06 43.63 12.06
C HIS A 252 -0.28 42.70 13.28
N PRO A 253 -1.48 42.70 13.88
CA PRO A 253 -1.79 41.79 14.97
C PRO A 253 -1.84 40.33 14.48
N LEU A 254 -1.24 39.42 15.25
CA LEU A 254 -1.40 37.99 15.05
C LEU A 254 -2.64 37.51 15.81
N LEU A 255 -3.62 36.98 15.09
CA LEU A 255 -4.83 36.39 15.68
C LEU A 255 -4.64 34.89 15.85
N ILE A 256 -4.90 34.38 17.05
CA ILE A 256 -4.79 32.96 17.38
C ILE A 256 -6.20 32.41 17.66
N GLY A 257 -6.66 31.50 16.82
CA GLY A 257 -7.87 30.71 17.08
C GLY A 257 -7.50 29.43 17.83
N VAL A 258 -8.18 29.15 18.93
CA VAL A 258 -7.99 27.91 19.70
C VAL A 258 -9.34 27.24 19.87
N ASP A 259 -9.45 25.99 19.41
CA ASP A 259 -10.61 25.13 19.63
C ASP A 259 -10.29 24.14 20.76
N PHE A 260 -11.01 24.24 21.87
CA PHE A 260 -10.84 23.35 23.01
C PHE A 260 -11.90 22.25 22.95
N GLY A 261 -11.51 21.08 22.45
CA GLY A 261 -12.29 19.85 22.62
C GLY A 261 -12.36 19.43 24.09
N ARG A 262 -13.52 18.95 24.54
CA ARG A 262 -13.70 18.37 25.88
C ARG A 262 -13.31 16.91 25.93
#